data_AF-A0A511N1F9-F1
#
_entry.id   AF-A0A511N1F9-F1
#
_cell.length_a   1.000
_cell.length_b   1.000
_cell.length_c   1.000
_cell.angle_alpha   90.00
_cell.angle_beta   90.00
_cell.angle_gamma   90.00
#
_symmetry.space_group_name_H-M   'P 1'
#
loop_
_entity.id
_entity.type
_entity.pdbx_description
1 polymer ?
#
loop_
_entity_poly.entity_id
_entity_poly.type
_entity_poly.pdbx_seq_one_letter_code
_entity_poly.pdbx_strand_id
1 'polypeptide(L)'
;MPAEVQGTVELIDVLWLSGTEVKCAFEVEKSTSIYSGILRLQDLSLTLPDLPHLYLVAPDEREREVGAQLKRPSFAHLVNKPHLLSFGALEENCLHLCQFGESREVLRRIARSF
;
A
#
# COMPACT_ATOMS: atom_id res chain seq x y z
N MET A 1 -7.63 1.90 -20.57
CA MET A 1 -8.32 2.12 -19.28
C MET A 1 -9.23 3.31 -19.42
N PRO A 2 -10.42 3.34 -18.79
CA PRO A 2 -11.27 4.54 -18.75
C PRO A 2 -10.54 5.73 -18.10
N ALA A 3 -10.89 6.96 -18.48
CA ALA A 3 -10.18 8.19 -18.04
C ALA A 3 -10.22 8.40 -16.52
N GLU A 4 -11.31 8.01 -15.86
CA GLU A 4 -11.43 8.04 -14.40
C GLU A 4 -10.40 7.13 -13.73
N VAL A 5 -10.12 5.98 -14.32
CA VAL A 5 -9.10 5.04 -13.81
C VAL A 5 -7.68 5.55 -14.06
N GLN A 6 -7.45 6.30 -15.14
CA GLN A 6 -6.16 6.94 -15.38
C GLN A 6 -5.84 7.97 -14.29
N GLY A 7 -6.80 8.83 -13.95
CA GLY A 7 -6.61 9.85 -12.92
C GLY A 7 -6.25 9.25 -11.55
N THR A 8 -6.89 8.15 -11.15
CA THR A 8 -6.59 7.49 -9.87
C THR A 8 -5.23 6.79 -9.89
N VAL A 9 -4.85 6.18 -11.01
CA VAL A 9 -3.54 5.51 -11.17
C VAL A 9 -2.38 6.49 -11.13
N GLU A 10 -2.52 7.66 -11.77
CA GLU A 10 -1.47 8.69 -11.85
C GLU A 10 -1.09 9.28 -10.49
N LEU A 11 -1.96 9.16 -9.49
CA LEU A 11 -1.74 9.68 -8.15
C LEU A 11 -0.99 8.69 -7.24
N ILE A 12 -0.78 7.46 -7.69
CA ILE A 12 -0.12 6.41 -6.89
C ILE A 12 1.39 6.42 -7.15
N ASP A 13 2.19 6.45 -6.09
CA ASP A 13 3.64 6.53 -6.20
C ASP A 13 4.26 5.33 -6.94
N VAL A 14 3.84 4.12 -6.61
CA VAL A 14 4.36 2.89 -7.23
C VAL A 14 3.25 1.88 -7.48
N LEU A 15 3.22 1.35 -8.70
CA LEU A 15 2.39 0.21 -9.08
C LEU A 15 3.25 -0.98 -9.46
N TRP A 16 2.94 -2.15 -8.90
CA TRP A 16 3.50 -3.41 -9.36
C TRP A 16 2.55 -4.02 -10.38
N LEU A 17 3.02 -4.20 -11.61
CA LEU A 17 2.24 -4.78 -12.71
C LEU A 17 2.68 -6.22 -13.04
N SER A 18 1.73 -7.04 -13.49
CA SER A 18 2.00 -8.30 -14.18
C SER A 18 1.31 -8.26 -15.53
N GLY A 19 2.07 -8.02 -16.60
CA GLY A 19 1.50 -7.62 -17.88
C GLY A 19 0.82 -6.26 -17.73
N THR A 20 -0.48 -6.20 -18.02
CA THR A 20 -1.30 -4.97 -17.89
C THR A 20 -2.11 -4.91 -16.61
N GLU A 21 -2.02 -5.93 -15.75
CA GLU A 21 -2.83 -6.02 -14.54
C GLU A 21 -2.06 -5.46 -13.34
N VAL A 22 -2.71 -4.58 -12.58
CA VAL A 22 -2.15 -4.03 -11.34
C VAL A 22 -2.24 -5.07 -10.23
N LYS A 23 -1.09 -5.44 -9.68
CA LYS A 23 -0.94 -6.49 -8.68
C LYS A 23 -0.76 -5.92 -7.27
N CYS A 24 -0.05 -4.82 -7.12
CA CYS A 24 0.10 -4.11 -5.86
C CYS A 24 0.15 -2.60 -6.12
N ALA A 25 -0.22 -1.82 -5.11
CA ALA A 25 -0.03 -0.38 -5.10
C ALA A 25 0.65 0.05 -3.80
N PHE A 26 1.51 1.06 -3.90
CA PHE A 26 2.29 1.58 -2.78
C PHE A 26 2.20 3.09 -2.75
N GLU A 27 1.98 3.63 -1.55
CA GLU A 27 2.07 5.06 -1.22
C GLU A 27 3.22 5.27 -0.23
N VAL A 28 4.18 6.11 -0.58
CA VAL A 28 5.40 6.34 0.19
C VAL A 28 5.25 7.62 1.02
N GLU A 29 4.82 7.46 2.26
CA GLU A 29 4.45 8.57 3.13
C GLU A 29 5.56 8.89 4.15
N LYS A 30 6.61 9.59 3.70
CA LYS A 30 7.75 9.97 4.54
C LYS A 30 7.47 11.17 5.46
N SER A 31 7.03 12.28 4.88
CA SER A 31 6.74 13.54 5.61
C SER A 31 5.40 14.17 5.21
N THR A 32 4.67 13.49 4.35
CA THR A 32 3.37 13.88 3.82
C THR A 32 2.22 13.22 4.60
N SER A 33 0.99 13.55 4.25
CA SER A 33 -0.21 13.12 4.98
C SER A 33 -0.53 11.64 4.73
N ILE A 34 -0.36 10.80 5.77
CA ILE A 34 -0.82 9.39 5.75
C ILE A 34 -2.29 9.29 5.36
N TYR A 35 -3.12 10.21 5.84
CA TYR A 35 -4.55 10.21 5.54
C TYR A 35 -4.81 10.33 4.03
N SER A 36 -4.02 11.15 3.34
CA SER A 36 -4.16 11.35 1.90
C SER A 36 -3.68 10.13 1.11
N GLY A 37 -2.56 9.51 1.51
CA GLY A 37 -2.12 8.23 0.93
C GLY A 37 -3.15 7.11 1.10
N ILE A 38 -3.79 6.99 2.27
CA ILE A 38 -4.90 6.03 2.49
C ILE A 38 -6.03 6.27 1.49
N LEU A 39 -6.44 7.53 1.30
CA LEU A 39 -7.54 7.86 0.38
C LEU A 39 -7.19 7.51 -1.07
N ARG A 40 -5.97 7.81 -1.53
CA ARG A 40 -5.56 7.45 -2.90
C ARG A 40 -5.58 5.94 -3.14
N LEU A 41 -5.08 5.15 -2.20
CA LEU A 41 -5.14 3.68 -2.27
C LEU A 41 -6.58 3.17 -2.23
N GLN A 42 -7.45 3.81 -1.46
CA GLN A 42 -8.86 3.47 -1.41
C GLN A 42 -9.55 3.76 -2.74
N ASP A 43 -9.36 4.94 -3.32
CA ASP A 43 -9.92 5.32 -4.61
C ASP A 43 -9.46 4.33 -5.69
N LEU A 44 -8.18 3.93 -5.66
CA LEU A 44 -7.64 2.92 -6.57
C LEU A 44 -8.35 1.57 -6.39
N SER A 45 -8.52 1.11 -5.15
CA SER A 45 -9.19 -0.16 -4.85
C SER A 45 -10.65 -0.20 -5.27
N LEU A 46 -11.37 0.93 -5.19
CA LEU A 46 -12.75 1.03 -5.64
C LEU A 46 -12.84 1.01 -7.18
N THR A 47 -11.82 1.56 -7.84
CA THR A 47 -11.77 1.62 -9.31
C THR A 47 -11.27 0.30 -9.93
N LEU A 48 -10.44 -0.44 -9.19
CA LEU A 48 -9.86 -1.73 -9.58
C LEU A 48 -10.29 -2.81 -8.58
N PRO A 49 -11.48 -3.42 -8.75
CA PRO A 49 -12.07 -4.29 -7.72
C PRO A 49 -11.27 -5.57 -7.43
N ASP A 50 -10.40 -6.00 -8.35
CA ASP A 50 -9.56 -7.19 -8.19
C ASP A 50 -8.17 -6.89 -7.61
N LEU A 51 -7.92 -5.68 -7.11
CA LEU A 51 -6.60 -5.26 -6.63
C LEU A 51 -6.35 -5.79 -5.20
N PRO A 52 -5.46 -6.78 -5.02
CA PRO A 52 -5.46 -7.58 -3.80
C PRO A 52 -4.61 -6.98 -2.68
N HIS A 53 -3.58 -6.18 -3.00
CA HIS A 53 -2.58 -5.76 -2.03
C HIS A 53 -2.26 -4.26 -2.15
N LEU A 54 -2.57 -3.52 -1.09
CA LEU A 54 -2.29 -2.10 -0.94
C LEU A 54 -1.30 -1.90 0.20
N TYR A 55 -0.31 -1.04 0.01
CA TYR A 55 0.72 -0.79 1.01
C TYR A 55 0.93 0.70 1.24
N LEU A 56 0.96 1.09 2.51
CA LEU A 56 1.58 2.34 2.94
C LEU A 56 3.02 2.03 3.31
N VAL A 57 3.96 2.71 2.68
CA VAL A 57 5.39 2.59 2.97
C VAL A 57 5.80 3.83 3.75
N ALA A 58 6.20 3.65 5.01
CA ALA A 58 6.47 4.78 5.90
C ALA A 58 7.60 4.47 6.90
N PRO A 59 8.24 5.50 7.48
CA PRO A 59 9.19 5.33 8.57
C PRO A 59 8.55 4.64 9.78
N ASP A 60 9.34 3.88 10.55
CA ASP A 60 8.88 3.12 11.72
C ASP A 60 8.27 4.03 12.80
N GLU A 61 8.76 5.26 12.97
CA GLU A 61 8.19 6.22 13.93
C GLU A 61 6.74 6.60 13.62
N ARG A 62 6.29 6.44 12.37
CA ARG A 62 4.92 6.75 11.94
C ARG A 62 3.95 5.59 12.12
N GLU A 63 4.41 4.42 12.55
CA GLU A 63 3.55 3.23 12.70
C GLU A 63 2.30 3.51 13.55
N ARG A 64 2.47 4.20 14.69
CA ARG A 64 1.35 4.54 15.57
C ARG A 64 0.34 5.48 14.89
N GLU A 65 0.84 6.42 14.10
CA GLU A 65 0.02 7.35 13.34
C GLU A 65 -0.79 6.60 12.27
N VAL A 66 -0.14 5.71 11.51
CA VAL A 66 -0.80 4.85 10.51
C VAL A 66 -1.89 4.00 11.15
N GLY A 67 -1.57 3.31 12.25
CA GLY A 67 -2.53 2.48 12.98
C GLY A 67 -3.70 3.30 13.54
N ALA A 68 -3.45 4.51 14.04
CA ALA A 68 -4.51 5.41 14.51
C ALA A 68 -5.43 5.85 13.36
N GLN A 69 -4.87 6.18 12.19
CA GLN A 69 -5.66 6.55 11.01
C GLN A 69 -6.53 5.37 10.55
N LEU A 70 -5.96 4.18 10.34
CA LEU A 70 -6.68 3.00 9.83
C LEU A 70 -7.78 2.46 10.77
N LYS A 71 -7.73 2.84 12.05
CA LYS A 71 -8.76 2.52 13.05
C LYS A 71 -9.88 3.56 13.12
N ARG A 72 -9.80 4.67 12.39
CA ARG A 72 -10.87 5.68 12.34
C ARG A 72 -12.15 5.05 11.79
N PRO A 73 -13.33 5.42 12.31
CA PRO A 73 -14.61 4.91 11.82
C PRO A 73 -14.80 5.08 10.31
N SER A 74 -14.30 6.18 9.74
CA SER A 74 -14.32 6.47 8.29
C SER A 74 -13.64 5.38 7.44
N PHE A 75 -12.71 4.63 8.02
CA PHE A 75 -11.98 3.55 7.35
C PHE A 75 -12.33 2.16 7.88
N ALA A 76 -13.31 2.05 8.79
CA ALA A 76 -13.68 0.77 9.39
C ALA A 76 -14.26 -0.21 8.36
N HIS A 77 -14.96 0.31 7.35
CA HIS A 77 -15.66 -0.46 6.33
C HIS A 77 -14.88 -0.63 5.01
N LEU A 78 -13.58 -0.32 5.00
CA LEU A 78 -12.76 -0.53 3.82
C LEU A 78 -12.70 -2.03 3.49
N VAL A 79 -13.10 -2.37 2.27
CA VAL A 79 -13.06 -3.75 1.76
C VAL A 79 -11.61 -4.25 1.66
N ASN A 80 -10.70 -3.37 1.24
CA ASN A 80 -9.27 -3.63 1.20
C ASN A 80 -8.51 -2.53 1.97
N LYS A 81 -8.04 -2.85 3.17
CA LYS A 81 -7.23 -1.91 3.98
C LYS A 81 -5.77 -2.01 3.56
N PRO A 82 -5.05 -0.88 3.40
CA PRO A 82 -3.63 -0.94 3.15
C PRO A 82 -2.88 -1.48 4.36
N HIS A 83 -1.90 -2.33 4.10
CA HIS A 83 -0.94 -2.80 5.09
C HIS A 83 0.20 -1.78 5.24
N LEU A 84 0.79 -1.69 6.42
CA LEU A 84 1.99 -0.89 6.62
C LEU A 84 3.24 -1.70 6.31
N LEU A 85 4.07 -1.20 5.41
CA LEU A 85 5.40 -1.73 5.14
C LEU A 85 6.43 -0.71 5.64
N SER A 86 7.01 -0.95 6.82
CA SER A 86 7.94 0.02 7.41
C SER A 86 9.30 0.01 6.72
N PHE A 87 10.02 1.13 6.79
CA PHE A 87 11.37 1.23 6.23
C PHE A 87 12.32 0.22 6.89
N GLY A 88 12.29 0.10 8.23
CA GLY A 88 13.08 -0.90 8.96
C GLY A 88 12.78 -2.32 8.50
N ALA A 89 11.50 -2.69 8.33
CA ALA A 89 11.13 -4.01 7.85
C ALA A 89 11.66 -4.29 6.43
N LEU A 90 11.65 -3.29 5.54
CA LEU A 90 12.23 -3.40 4.22
C LEU A 90 13.75 -3.53 4.25
N GLU A 91 14.44 -2.71 5.04
CA GLU A 91 15.90 -2.72 5.17
C GLU A 91 16.40 -4.05 5.73
N GLU A 92 15.80 -4.55 6.81
CA GLU A 92 16.16 -5.82 7.45
C GLU A 92 15.97 -7.02 6.51
N ASN A 93 14.94 -6.98 5.66
CA ASN A 93 14.59 -8.09 4.78
C ASN A 93 15.08 -7.90 3.34
N CYS A 94 15.68 -6.77 2.99
CA CYS A 94 16.04 -6.40 1.61
C CYS A 94 16.85 -7.49 0.90
N LEU A 95 17.94 -7.95 1.52
CA LEU A 95 18.78 -9.01 0.94
C LEU A 95 17.99 -10.31 0.72
N HIS A 96 17.15 -10.71 1.68
CA HIS A 96 16.36 -11.93 1.59
C HIS A 96 15.26 -11.82 0.54
N LEU A 97 14.61 -10.65 0.42
CA LEU A 97 13.64 -10.36 -0.62
C LEU A 97 14.28 -10.41 -2.01
N CYS A 98 15.49 -9.85 -2.16
CA CYS A 98 16.20 -9.87 -3.44
C CYS A 98 16.71 -11.27 -3.82
N GLN A 99 17.08 -12.11 -2.85
CA GLN A 99 17.61 -13.45 -3.12
C GLN A 99 16.52 -14.52 -3.27
N PHE A 100 15.45 -14.43 -2.47
CA PHE A 100 14.45 -15.49 -2.33
C PHE A 100 13.01 -15.01 -2.54
N GLY A 101 12.80 -13.73 -2.85
CA GLY A 101 11.48 -13.18 -3.12
C GLY A 101 10.93 -13.67 -4.45
N GLU A 102 10.16 -14.76 -4.41
CA GLU A 102 9.54 -15.35 -5.62
C GLU A 102 8.14 -14.79 -5.92
N SER A 103 7.53 -14.08 -4.97
CA SER A 103 6.17 -13.58 -5.10
C SER A 103 5.88 -12.40 -4.19
N ARG A 104 5.00 -11.50 -4.64
CA ARG A 104 4.46 -10.36 -3.87
C ARG A 104 3.87 -10.77 -2.52
N GLU A 105 3.43 -12.01 -2.36
CA GLU A 105 2.88 -12.53 -1.09
C GLU A 105 3.89 -12.44 0.06
N VAL A 106 5.20 -12.40 -0.24
CA VAL A 106 6.24 -12.20 0.76
C VAL A 106 6.12 -10.84 1.46
N LEU A 107 5.70 -9.80 0.73
CA LEU A 107 5.56 -8.45 1.29
C LEU A 107 4.51 -8.41 2.39
N ARG A 108 3.42 -9.19 2.24
CA ARG A 108 2.39 -9.31 3.28
C ARG A 108 2.93 -9.92 4.58
N ARG A 109 3.98 -10.74 4.52
CA ARG A 109 4.58 -11.38 5.72
C ARG A 109 5.40 -10.41 6.55
N ILE A 110 6.00 -9.41 5.91
CA ILE A 110 6.80 -8.37 6.58
C ILE A 110 6.01 -7.09 6.84
N ALA A 111 4.82 -6.95 6.24
CA ALA A 111 3.93 -5.83 6.47
C ALA A 111 3.06 -6.04 7.73
N ARG A 112 2.67 -4.94 8.36
CA ARG A 112 1.79 -4.90 9.53
C ARG A 112 0.34 -4.61 9.11
N SER A 113 -0.59 -5.21 9.84
CA SER A 113 -2.04 -5.04 9.65
C SER A 113 -2.66 -4.38 10.89
N PHE A 114 -3.76 -3.65 10.73
CA PHE A 114 -4.39 -2.87 11.81
C PHE A 114 -5.91 -3.05 11.91
#